data_AF-A0A7S4HX76-F1
#
_entry.id   AF-A0A7S4HX76-F1
#
_cell.length_a   1.000
_cell.length_b   1.000
_cell.length_c   1.000
_cell.angle_alpha   90.00
_cell.angle_beta   90.00
_cell.angle_gamma   90.00
#
_symmetry.space_group_name_H-M   'P 1'
#
loop_
_entity.id
_entity.type
_entity.pdbx_description
1 polymer ?
#
loop_
_entity_poly.entity_id
_entity_poly.type
_entity_poly.pdbx_seq_one_letter_code
_entity_poly.pdbx_strand_id
1 'polypeptide(L)'
;ENILHVTNNQLCYFRDSSVLAWIACVHGLGHGLASINQQNYEASLEVCQRSSDLDFQYICATGVYMSLLEGDDAAYPKDSAAPCDVGRFPAACFRSKKYIAKHLEA
;
A
#
# COMPACT_ATOMS: atom_id res chain seq x y z
N GLU A 1 -10.17 18.15 8.73
CA GLU A 1 -9.57 18.35 7.39
C GLU A 1 -9.54 17.03 6.64
N ASN A 2 -9.54 17.05 5.31
CA ASN A 2 -9.47 15.84 4.48
C ASN A 2 -8.02 15.32 4.48
N ILE A 3 -7.80 14.05 4.85
CA ILE A 3 -6.47 13.41 4.88
C ILE A 3 -5.71 13.59 3.57
N LEU A 4 -6.40 13.54 2.42
CA LEU A 4 -5.79 13.75 1.11
C LEU A 4 -5.33 15.18 0.87
N HIS A 5 -6.05 16.16 1.43
CA HIS A 5 -5.66 17.55 1.32
C HIS A 5 -4.33 17.78 2.06
N VAL A 6 -4.22 17.23 3.27
CA VAL A 6 -2.97 17.27 4.05
C VAL A 6 -1.87 16.51 3.33
N THR A 7 -2.15 15.31 2.83
CA THR A 7 -1.15 14.52 2.12
C THR A 7 -0.62 15.23 0.88
N ASN A 8 -1.50 15.70 -0.01
CA ASN A 8 -1.06 16.24 -1.30
C ASN A 8 -0.50 17.66 -1.19
N ASN A 9 -0.98 18.47 -0.24
CA ASN A 9 -0.60 19.88 -0.17
C ASN A 9 0.38 20.21 0.96
N GLN A 10 0.58 19.30 1.93
CA GLN A 10 1.41 19.57 3.11
C GLN A 10 2.49 18.51 3.35
N LEU A 11 2.20 17.21 3.15
CA LEU A 11 3.18 16.14 3.42
C LEU A 11 4.00 15.74 2.19
N CYS A 12 3.33 15.44 1.08
CA CYS A 12 3.91 14.91 -0.15
C CYS A 12 3.70 15.88 -1.33
N TYR A 13 3.87 17.18 -1.11
CA TYR A 13 3.61 18.22 -2.12
C TYR A 13 4.71 18.36 -3.20
N PHE A 14 5.79 17.61 -3.09
CA PHE A 14 7.01 17.75 -3.89
C PHE A 14 7.07 16.82 -5.12
N ARG A 15 5.92 16.46 -5.71
CA ARG A 15 5.90 15.61 -6.93
C ARG A 15 6.71 16.22 -8.06
N ASP A 16 6.56 17.53 -8.28
CA ASP A 16 7.18 18.24 -9.40
C ASP A 16 8.65 18.58 -9.16
N SER A 17 9.09 18.64 -7.89
CA SER A 17 10.49 18.93 -7.55
C SER A 17 11.33 17.66 -7.39
N SER A 18 10.74 16.56 -6.94
CA SER A 18 11.41 15.26 -6.88
C SER A 18 10.41 14.10 -6.85
N VAL A 19 10.26 13.45 -8.01
CA VAL A 19 9.41 12.26 -8.14
C VAL A 19 9.84 11.14 -7.20
N LEU A 20 11.15 10.94 -7.00
CA LEU A 20 11.65 9.90 -6.09
C LEU A 20 11.29 10.19 -4.63
N ALA A 21 11.44 11.45 -4.19
CA ALA A 21 11.03 11.82 -2.85
C ALA A 21 9.52 11.62 -2.70
N TRP A 22 8.73 12.04 -3.71
CA TRP A 22 7.28 11.90 -3.70
C TRP A 22 6.83 10.45 -3.58
N ILE A 23 7.42 9.54 -4.38
CA ILE A 23 7.17 8.10 -4.29
C ILE A 23 7.47 7.60 -2.87
N ALA A 24 8.64 7.95 -2.32
CA ALA A 24 9.02 7.53 -0.97
C ALA A 24 8.04 8.07 0.10
N CYS A 25 7.57 9.30 -0.04
CA CYS A 25 6.60 9.91 0.88
C CYS A 25 5.25 9.19 0.83
N VAL A 26 4.69 9.00 -0.36
CA VAL A 26 3.40 8.33 -0.55
C VAL A 26 3.47 6.86 -0.12
N HIS A 27 4.60 6.20 -0.37
CA HIS A 27 4.85 4.84 0.09
C HIS A 27 4.91 4.77 1.63
N GLY A 28 5.66 5.68 2.26
CA GLY A 28 5.75 5.81 3.71
C GLY A 28 4.42 6.14 4.39
N LEU A 29 3.56 6.94 3.74
CA LEU A 29 2.18 7.16 4.20
C LEU A 29 1.40 5.83 4.27
N GLY A 30 1.54 4.96 3.27
CA GLY A 30 0.93 3.64 3.28
C GLY A 30 1.34 2.81 4.52
N HIS A 31 2.63 2.79 4.85
CA HIS A 31 3.12 2.17 6.08
C HIS A 31 2.51 2.80 7.34
N GLY A 32 2.47 4.13 7.42
CA GLY A 32 1.88 4.85 8.55
C GLY A 32 0.40 4.53 8.74
N LEU A 33 -0.38 4.50 7.66
CA LEU A 33 -1.80 4.13 7.68
C LEU A 33 -1.98 2.69 8.17
N ALA A 34 -1.16 1.75 7.68
CA ALA A 34 -1.18 0.36 8.16
C ALA A 34 -0.83 0.25 9.65
N SER A 35 0.15 1.02 10.12
CA SER A 35 0.56 1.04 11.53
C SER A 35 -0.54 1.58 12.46
N ILE A 36 -1.27 2.61 12.04
CA ILE A 36 -2.39 3.19 12.80
C ILE A 36 -3.59 2.24 12.80
N ASN A 37 -3.88 1.62 11.66
CA ASN A 37 -5.05 0.75 11.48
C ASN A 37 -4.70 -0.74 11.61
N GLN A 38 -3.79 -1.12 12.51
CA GLN A 38 -3.17 -2.45 12.69
C GLN A 38 -3.96 -3.68 12.17
N GLN A 39 -5.25 -3.81 12.50
CA GLN A 39 -6.10 -4.94 12.08
C GLN A 39 -7.15 -4.62 11.00
N ASN A 40 -7.30 -3.35 10.61
CA ASN A 40 -8.24 -2.89 9.60
C ASN A 40 -7.50 -2.23 8.42
N TYR A 41 -6.70 -3.03 7.70
CA TYR A 41 -5.98 -2.54 6.52
C TYR A 41 -6.93 -2.04 5.42
N GLU A 42 -8.19 -2.50 5.37
CA GLU A 42 -9.20 -2.01 4.43
C GLU A 42 -9.47 -0.51 4.61
N ALA A 43 -9.46 -0.01 5.86
CA ALA A 43 -9.58 1.43 6.12
C ALA A 43 -8.37 2.20 5.55
N SER A 44 -7.16 1.62 5.63
CA SER A 44 -5.95 2.21 5.03
C SER A 44 -6.02 2.24 3.51
N LEU A 45 -6.51 1.16 2.89
CA LEU A 45 -6.68 1.08 1.44
C LEU A 45 -7.76 2.04 0.94
N GLU A 46 -8.82 2.27 1.72
CA GLU A 46 -9.84 3.27 1.39
C GLU A 46 -9.23 4.68 1.33
N VAL A 47 -8.33 5.02 2.25
CA VAL A 47 -7.61 6.31 2.21
C VAL A 47 -6.79 6.42 0.92
N CYS A 48 -6.04 5.38 0.55
CA CYS A 48 -5.30 5.36 -0.71
C CYS A 48 -6.23 5.58 -1.92
N GLN A 49 -7.38 4.88 -1.97
CA GLN A 49 -8.34 4.92 -3.08
C GLN A 49 -9.00 6.29 -3.28
N ARG A 50 -9.12 7.11 -2.24
CA ARG A 50 -9.79 8.42 -2.36
C ARG A 50 -9.03 9.40 -3.25
N SER A 51 -7.73 9.20 -3.49
CA SER A 51 -6.96 10.06 -4.40
C SER A 51 -7.42 9.86 -5.84
N SER A 52 -7.52 10.93 -6.64
CA SER A 52 -7.81 10.80 -8.08
C SER A 52 -6.59 10.36 -8.90
N ASP A 53 -5.41 10.28 -8.28
CA ASP A 53 -4.15 9.94 -8.94
C ASP A 53 -3.85 8.44 -8.79
N LEU A 54 -3.80 7.73 -9.91
CA LEU A 54 -3.56 6.28 -9.93
C LEU A 54 -2.16 5.90 -9.44
N ASP A 55 -1.15 6.73 -9.69
CA ASP A 55 0.21 6.49 -9.19
C ASP A 55 0.19 6.58 -7.66
N PHE A 56 -0.46 7.61 -7.12
CA PHE A 56 -0.63 7.76 -5.67
C PHE A 56 -1.33 6.55 -5.07
N GLN A 57 -2.46 6.13 -5.66
CA GLN A 57 -3.24 4.99 -5.19
C GLN A 57 -2.38 3.73 -5.11
N TYR A 58 -1.66 3.42 -6.19
CA TYR A 58 -0.81 2.24 -6.27
C TYR A 58 0.36 2.30 -5.27
N ILE A 59 1.10 3.42 -5.24
CA ILE A 59 2.26 3.59 -4.35
C ILE A 59 1.83 3.51 -2.88
N CYS A 60 0.74 4.17 -2.50
CA CYS A 60 0.17 4.12 -1.15
C CYS A 60 -0.22 2.69 -0.77
N ALA A 61 -0.96 1.99 -1.64
CA ALA A 61 -1.38 0.61 -1.41
C ALA A 61 -0.19 -0.35 -1.27
N THR A 62 0.91 -0.16 -2.01
CA THR A 62 2.11 -0.99 -1.85
C THR A 62 2.72 -0.87 -0.44
N GLY A 63 2.75 0.33 0.14
CA GLY A 63 3.20 0.51 1.53
C GLY A 63 2.29 -0.19 2.54
N VAL A 64 0.97 -0.09 2.35
CA VAL A 64 -0.01 -0.80 3.20
C VAL A 64 0.20 -2.32 3.14
N TYR A 65 0.29 -2.88 1.93
CA TYR A 65 0.42 -4.32 1.76
C TYR A 65 1.77 -4.88 2.20
N MET A 66 2.88 -4.14 2.02
CA MET A 66 4.17 -4.52 2.59
C MET A 66 4.07 -4.64 4.11
N SER A 67 3.45 -3.66 4.78
CA SER A 67 3.25 -3.72 6.24
C SER A 67 2.33 -4.86 6.70
N LEU A 68 1.39 -5.29 5.87
CA LEU A 68 0.45 -6.37 6.20
C LEU A 68 1.03 -7.78 5.96
N LEU A 69 1.83 -7.93 4.91
CA LEU A 69 2.24 -9.23 4.36
C LEU A 69 3.70 -9.58 4.63
N GLU A 70 4.53 -8.61 4.97
CA GLU A 70 5.92 -8.82 5.33
C GLU A 70 6.06 -8.87 6.86
N GLY A 71 6.83 -9.84 7.37
CA GLY A 71 7.03 -10.08 8.80
C GLY A 71 6.72 -11.51 9.23
N ASP A 72 6.94 -11.78 10.51
CA ASP A 72 6.65 -13.07 11.15
C ASP A 72 5.21 -13.14 11.67
N ASP A 73 4.59 -11.99 11.97
CA ASP A 73 3.20 -11.85 12.40
C ASP A 73 2.22 -11.58 11.24
N ALA A 74 2.59 -11.96 10.01
CA ALA A 74 1.77 -11.69 8.83
C ALA A 74 0.37 -12.31 8.99
N ALA A 75 -0.67 -11.49 8.87
CA ALA A 75 -2.07 -11.91 9.08
C ALA A 75 -2.57 -12.92 8.03
N TYR A 76 -1.79 -13.14 6.96
CA TYR A 76 -2.14 -14.01 5.85
C TYR A 76 -1.01 -14.99 5.51
N PRO A 77 -1.33 -16.26 5.20
CA PRO A 77 -0.34 -17.24 4.77
C PRO A 77 0.48 -16.76 3.57
N LYS A 78 1.78 -17.05 3.56
CA LYS A 78 2.70 -16.62 2.48
C LYS A 78 2.43 -17.36 1.16
N ASP A 79 1.79 -18.53 1.23
CA ASP A 79 1.46 -19.43 0.12
C ASP A 79 -0.02 -19.40 -0.30
N SER A 80 -0.81 -18.46 0.21
CA SER A 80 -2.17 -18.19 -0.28
C SER A 80 -2.22 -16.93 -1.15
N ALA A 81 -3.18 -16.92 -2.08
CA ALA A 81 -3.51 -15.72 -2.86
C ALA A 81 -4.19 -14.64 -1.99
N ALA A 82 -4.84 -15.02 -0.88
CA ALA A 82 -5.49 -14.10 0.05
C ALA A 82 -4.49 -13.14 0.74
N PRO A 83 -4.83 -11.84 0.90
CA PRO A 83 -6.10 -11.22 0.53
C PRO A 83 -6.10 -10.64 -0.90
N CYS A 84 -5.07 -10.91 -1.70
CA CYS A 84 -4.83 -10.27 -2.99
C CYS A 84 -5.82 -10.70 -4.10
N ASP A 85 -6.54 -11.80 -3.89
CA ASP A 85 -7.54 -12.36 -4.81
C ASP A 85 -8.92 -11.69 -4.71
N VAL A 86 -9.21 -11.02 -3.59
CA VAL A 86 -10.51 -10.36 -3.32
C VAL A 86 -10.38 -8.90 -2.88
N GLY A 87 -9.18 -8.47 -2.47
CA GLY A 87 -8.91 -7.13 -1.95
C GLY A 87 -8.74 -6.06 -3.03
N ARG A 88 -8.69 -4.80 -2.58
CA ARG A 88 -8.39 -3.65 -3.44
C ARG A 88 -6.93 -3.69 -3.91
N PHE A 89 -6.64 -3.08 -5.06
CA PHE A 89 -5.26 -2.99 -5.58
C PHE A 89 -4.54 -4.36 -5.66
N PRO A 90 -5.11 -5.36 -6.34
CA PRO A 90 -4.55 -6.72 -6.37
C PRO A 90 -3.10 -6.74 -6.85
N ALA A 91 -2.73 -5.90 -7.83
CA ALA A 91 -1.35 -5.77 -8.30
C ALA A 91 -0.38 -5.29 -7.21
N ALA A 92 -0.79 -4.33 -6.36
CA ALA A 92 0.03 -3.86 -5.25
C ALA A 92 0.19 -4.95 -4.17
N CYS A 93 -0.88 -5.70 -3.90
CA CYS A 93 -0.87 -6.80 -2.94
C CYS A 93 0.05 -7.95 -3.39
N PHE A 94 -0.12 -8.42 -4.64
CA PHE A 94 0.67 -9.51 -5.18
C PHE A 94 2.16 -9.18 -5.29
N ARG A 95 2.52 -7.90 -5.47
CA ARG A 95 3.92 -7.45 -5.42
C ARG A 95 4.59 -7.76 -4.07
N SER A 96 3.84 -7.70 -2.97
CA SER A 96 4.33 -8.00 -1.62
C SER A 96 4.21 -9.48 -1.25
N LYS A 97 3.70 -10.33 -2.14
CA LYS A 97 3.58 -11.79 -1.93
C LYS A 97 4.73 -12.54 -2.58
N LYS A 98 5.25 -13.54 -1.87
CA LYS A 98 6.12 -14.59 -2.45
C LYS A 98 5.34 -15.71 -3.15
N TYR A 99 4.01 -15.68 -3.10
CA TYR A 99 3.10 -16.69 -3.69
C TYR A 99 3.37 -16.96 -5.18
N ILE A 100 3.51 -15.90 -5.98
CA ILE A 100 3.70 -16.01 -7.44
C ILE A 100 5.03 -16.70 -7.75
N ALA A 101 6.11 -16.34 -7.06
CA ALA A 101 7.43 -16.94 -7.30
C ALA A 101 7.40 -18.47 -7.12
N LYS A 102 6.76 -18.98 -6.05
CA LYS A 102 6.66 -20.42 -5.78
C LYS A 102 5.85 -21.19 -6.85
N HIS A 103 4.87 -20.56 -7.49
CA HIS A 103 4.04 -21.20 -8.52
C HIS A 103 4.56 -21.00 -9.96
N LEU A 104 5.59 -20.18 -10.15
CA LEU A 104 6.32 -20.06 -11.41
C LEU A 104 7.49 -21.05 -11.51
N GLU A 105 7.91 -21.62 -10.37
CA GLU A 105 9.00 -22.61 -10.26
C GLU A 105 8.50 -24.08 -10.27
N ALA A 106 7.19 -24.29 -10.43
CA ALA A 106 6.52 -25.60 -10.47
C ALA A 106 6.01 -25.93 -11.87
#